data_AF-A0A7Y5FVQ7-F1
#
_entry.id   AF-A0A7Y5FVQ7-F1
#
_cell.length_a   1.000
_cell.length_b   1.000
_cell.length_c   1.000
_cell.angle_alpha   90.00
_cell.angle_beta   90.00
_cell.angle_gamma   90.00
#
_symmetry.space_group_name_H-M   'P 1'
#
loop_
_entity.id
_entity.type
_entity.pdbx_description
1 polymer ?
#
loop_
_entity_poly.entity_id
_entity_poly.type
_entity_poly.pdbx_seq_one_letter_code
_entity_poly.pdbx_strand_id
1 'polypeptide(L)'
;MCSLRRHITMAAALLAWAALSSCNNQPTDQGLTSGSKPPETAFAPLPLDGSMNNAFKLRLEWHGNDSDGIIQGYEYRITGPLFDNIWTFTESFFVNFKFRNGWHTIEVRAIDNTGTVDPTPATLNFHVLGPTFDQGILIMDDEPNAVATEALVDAYYDSLMIGAGYTRYTVWDYQAQFATSRPVFTPPPNDTTGTIGIGAFTTIIWYTTDAGNIGLNERILQDYLDMGGNLWVCGSNVIEAITGNSPTGVEFAPNSMPYKYFHALRAKAANLNLDWLIGLDDRFPDASTSYQVPNTTIFQYFLTEVNQLIPQPDAMPVYFFSSNYYRDTRRAIDVNSEEFAGTPNAIVYKGDTFKTALFGFPLVSIARAGAASFNIVNTAAMTKTVRYILEQEFQEPK
;
A
#
# COMPACT_ATOMS: atom_id res chain seq x y z
N MET A 1 53.92 -38.74 -41.88
CA MET A 1 54.78 -37.53 -41.89
C MET A 1 53.88 -36.31 -42.08
N CYS A 2 54.14 -35.22 -41.35
CA CYS A 2 53.77 -33.80 -41.63
C CYS A 2 52.31 -33.43 -41.99
N SER A 3 51.75 -32.28 -41.61
CA SER A 3 52.18 -31.14 -40.75
C SER A 3 50.91 -30.38 -40.31
N LEU A 4 50.79 -29.83 -39.09
CA LEU A 4 51.24 -28.47 -38.70
C LEU A 4 50.75 -27.37 -39.70
N ARG A 5 50.07 -26.26 -39.35
CA ARG A 5 49.89 -25.43 -38.12
C ARG A 5 48.45 -24.81 -38.14
N ARG A 6 47.87 -24.15 -37.11
CA ARG A 6 48.40 -23.26 -36.05
C ARG A 6 47.63 -23.38 -34.72
N HIS A 7 48.34 -23.10 -33.62
CA HIS A 7 47.82 -22.78 -32.27
C HIS A 7 47.13 -21.40 -32.26
N ILE A 8 46.26 -21.03 -31.31
CA ILE A 8 46.51 -20.35 -30.00
C ILE A 8 45.11 -19.98 -29.46
N THR A 9 44.69 -20.06 -28.18
CA THR A 9 45.22 -20.65 -26.91
C THR A 9 44.07 -20.79 -25.90
N MET A 10 44.02 -21.87 -25.11
CA MET A 10 43.49 -21.86 -23.72
C MET A 10 44.03 -23.08 -22.95
N ALA A 11 45.09 -22.89 -22.17
CA ALA A 11 45.69 -23.92 -21.34
C ALA A 11 46.36 -23.29 -20.10
N ALA A 12 45.61 -23.21 -18.99
CA ALA A 12 46.10 -23.12 -17.61
C ALA A 12 44.89 -22.98 -16.66
N ALA A 13 44.47 -24.06 -15.97
CA ALA A 13 43.64 -24.05 -14.75
C ALA A 13 43.18 -25.45 -14.26
N LEU A 14 43.33 -26.53 -15.05
CA LEU A 14 42.54 -27.77 -14.85
C LEU A 14 43.31 -29.02 -14.37
N LEU A 15 44.56 -28.89 -13.91
CA LEU A 15 45.38 -30.01 -13.42
C LEU A 15 46.15 -29.68 -12.12
N ALA A 16 45.41 -29.31 -11.07
CA ALA A 16 45.93 -29.16 -9.70
C ALA A 16 44.91 -29.60 -8.63
N TRP A 17 44.02 -30.54 -8.95
CA TRP A 17 42.87 -30.91 -8.09
C TRP A 17 42.69 -32.44 -7.93
N ALA A 18 43.80 -33.16 -7.72
CA ALA A 18 43.79 -34.61 -7.49
C ALA A 18 45.01 -35.09 -6.69
N ALA A 19 45.32 -34.47 -5.55
CA ALA A 19 46.43 -34.90 -4.67
C ALA A 19 46.31 -34.50 -3.18
N LEU A 20 45.09 -34.40 -2.62
CA LEU A 20 44.87 -34.21 -1.17
C LEU A 20 43.71 -35.07 -0.62
N SER A 21 43.65 -36.34 -1.04
CA SER A 21 42.78 -37.34 -0.43
C SER A 21 43.43 -37.98 0.80
N SER A 22 43.45 -37.27 1.94
CA SER A 22 43.42 -37.84 3.31
C SER A 22 43.74 -36.78 4.38
N CYS A 23 42.77 -35.92 4.68
CA CYS A 23 42.60 -35.31 6.00
C CYS A 23 41.10 -35.14 6.24
N ASN A 24 40.40 -36.24 6.53
CA ASN A 24 39.03 -36.18 7.05
C ASN A 24 39.05 -35.78 8.53
N ASN A 25 39.65 -34.62 8.81
CA ASN A 25 39.44 -33.92 10.05
C ASN A 25 38.26 -32.98 9.82
N GLN A 26 37.06 -33.45 10.15
CA GLN A 26 36.15 -32.56 10.88
C GLN A 26 36.99 -31.91 11.97
N PRO A 27 37.10 -30.57 12.05
CA PRO A 27 37.89 -29.95 13.09
C PRO A 27 37.09 -30.02 14.39
N THR A 28 37.15 -31.17 15.06
CA THR A 28 36.41 -31.48 16.30
C THR A 28 36.95 -30.74 17.53
N ASP A 29 37.78 -29.72 17.34
CA ASP A 29 38.38 -28.90 18.41
C ASP A 29 38.96 -27.58 17.87
N GLN A 30 38.16 -26.78 17.13
CA GLN A 30 38.53 -25.40 16.83
C GLN A 30 38.30 -24.52 18.06
N GLY A 31 39.35 -24.34 18.86
CA GLY A 31 39.51 -23.11 19.63
C GLY A 31 39.09 -23.12 21.09
N LEU A 32 38.91 -24.27 21.76
CA LEU A 32 38.83 -24.32 23.24
C LEU A 32 40.21 -24.05 23.88
N THR A 33 40.74 -22.85 23.65
CA THR A 33 41.95 -22.33 24.28
C THR A 33 41.59 -21.33 25.36
N SER A 34 42.31 -21.38 26.49
CA SER A 34 42.14 -20.41 27.58
C SER A 34 42.61 -19.03 27.14
N GLY A 35 41.71 -18.26 26.52
CA GLY A 35 42.03 -17.00 25.86
C GLY A 35 41.14 -16.64 24.66
N SER A 36 40.08 -17.41 24.37
CA SER A 36 39.03 -17.02 23.41
C SER A 36 38.53 -15.60 23.71
N LYS A 37 38.39 -14.79 22.67
CA LYS A 37 37.80 -13.45 22.76
C LYS A 37 36.28 -13.54 22.64
N PRO A 38 35.53 -12.67 23.34
CA PRO A 38 34.10 -12.55 23.08
C PRO A 38 33.81 -12.08 21.64
N PRO A 39 32.66 -12.46 21.09
CA PRO A 39 32.20 -11.95 19.81
C PRO A 39 31.79 -10.47 19.90
N GLU A 40 31.72 -9.80 18.75
CA GLU A 40 31.18 -8.44 18.58
C GLU A 40 29.90 -8.48 17.73
N THR A 41 28.96 -7.58 17.99
CA THR A 41 27.67 -7.48 17.29
C THR A 41 27.44 -6.09 16.71
N ALA A 42 26.77 -6.00 15.56
CA ALA A 42 26.33 -4.73 15.00
C ALA A 42 25.00 -4.87 14.23
N PHE A 43 24.19 -3.80 14.25
CA PHE A 43 22.98 -3.72 13.42
C PHE A 43 23.32 -3.52 11.94
N ALA A 44 22.41 -3.95 11.07
CA ALA A 44 22.34 -3.46 9.70
C ALA A 44 21.96 -1.96 9.68
N PRO A 45 22.25 -1.21 8.60
CA PRO A 45 22.10 0.25 8.58
C PRO A 45 20.65 0.78 8.63
N LEU A 46 19.64 -0.07 8.78
CA LEU A 46 18.22 0.33 8.86
C LEU A 46 17.47 -0.48 9.95
N PRO A 47 16.61 0.16 10.76
CA PRO A 47 16.41 1.61 10.86
C PRO A 47 17.64 2.32 11.45
N LEU A 48 17.81 3.60 11.16
CA LEU A 48 18.93 4.39 11.67
C LEU A 48 18.75 4.70 13.16
N ASP A 49 19.84 4.77 13.93
CA ASP A 49 19.78 5.19 15.34
C ASP A 49 19.26 6.63 15.47
N GLY A 50 18.35 6.84 16.42
CA GLY A 50 17.60 8.08 16.60
C GLY A 50 16.51 8.37 15.56
N SER A 51 16.24 7.46 14.61
CA SER A 51 15.26 7.72 13.53
C SER A 51 13.80 7.72 14.01
N MET A 52 12.97 8.49 13.30
CA MET A 52 11.51 8.42 13.39
C MET A 52 10.99 7.49 12.30
N ASN A 53 10.18 6.50 12.67
CA ASN A 53 9.69 5.46 11.77
C ASN A 53 8.16 5.45 11.75
N ASN A 54 7.59 5.61 10.54
CA ASN A 54 6.16 5.48 10.27
C ASN A 54 5.72 4.02 10.02
N ALA A 55 6.67 3.08 10.00
CA ALA A 55 6.42 1.67 9.80
C ALA A 55 6.34 0.94 11.14
N PHE A 56 5.19 0.32 11.40
CA PHE A 56 4.93 -0.45 12.63
C PHE A 56 5.48 -1.87 12.57
N LYS A 57 5.60 -2.41 11.35
CA LYS A 57 6.33 -3.65 11.08
C LYS A 57 7.74 -3.33 10.63
N LEU A 58 8.67 -3.26 11.58
CA LEU A 58 10.09 -3.17 11.29
C LEU A 58 10.71 -4.56 11.27
N ARG A 59 11.46 -4.83 10.21
CA ARG A 59 12.43 -5.92 10.14
C ARG A 59 13.73 -5.38 10.67
N LEU A 60 14.20 -5.94 11.77
CA LEU A 60 15.51 -5.61 12.32
C LEU A 60 16.48 -6.67 11.87
N GLU A 61 17.66 -6.25 11.41
CA GLU A 61 18.73 -7.15 10.99
C GLU A 61 20.02 -6.78 11.71
N TRP A 62 20.85 -7.78 11.99
CA TRP A 62 22.12 -7.64 12.68
C TRP A 62 23.11 -8.68 12.17
N HIS A 63 24.38 -8.50 12.52
CA HIS A 63 25.45 -9.46 12.25
C HIS A 63 26.37 -9.55 13.47
N GLY A 64 26.95 -10.72 13.67
CA GLY A 64 27.99 -10.98 14.66
C GLY A 64 29.30 -11.34 13.97
N ASN A 65 30.40 -10.96 14.60
CA ASN A 65 31.75 -11.31 14.18
C ASN A 65 32.53 -11.87 15.37
N ASP A 66 33.27 -12.94 15.14
CA ASP A 66 34.16 -13.57 16.10
C ASP A 66 35.51 -13.79 15.41
N SER A 67 36.60 -13.39 16.06
CA SER A 67 37.94 -13.45 15.46
C SER A 67 38.64 -14.80 15.61
N ASP A 68 38.11 -15.67 16.47
CA ASP A 68 38.74 -16.92 16.90
C ASP A 68 37.75 -18.08 17.18
N GLY A 69 36.44 -17.85 17.07
CA GLY A 69 35.37 -18.85 17.13
C GLY A 69 34.29 -18.70 16.05
N ILE A 70 33.08 -19.19 16.33
CA ILE A 70 31.92 -19.22 15.42
C ILE A 70 30.65 -18.82 16.18
N ILE A 71 29.93 -17.82 15.67
CA ILE A 71 28.62 -17.41 16.20
C ILE A 71 27.61 -18.58 16.12
N GLN A 72 27.06 -18.99 17.26
CA GLN A 72 25.96 -19.98 17.36
C GLN A 72 24.58 -19.32 17.28
N GLY A 73 24.47 -18.06 17.70
CA GLY A 73 23.21 -17.33 17.67
C GLY A 73 23.32 -15.97 18.33
N TYR A 74 22.17 -15.38 18.61
CA TYR A 74 22.03 -14.06 19.19
C TYR A 74 21.00 -14.07 20.30
N GLU A 75 21.16 -13.19 21.27
CA GLU A 75 20.07 -12.75 22.13
C GLU A 75 19.72 -11.31 21.78
N TYR A 76 18.43 -11.00 21.73
CA TYR A 76 17.93 -9.63 21.64
C TYR A 76 16.96 -9.34 22.79
N ARG A 77 16.84 -8.07 23.16
CA ARG A 77 15.75 -7.58 24.03
C ARG A 77 15.27 -6.21 23.56
N ILE A 78 14.03 -5.89 23.88
CA ILE A 78 13.38 -4.63 23.50
C ILE A 78 12.84 -3.96 24.77
N THR A 79 13.22 -2.70 24.97
CA THR A 79 12.58 -1.81 25.95
C THR A 79 11.66 -0.86 25.19
N GLY A 80 10.38 -0.87 25.52
CA GLY A 80 9.39 0.05 24.94
C GLY A 80 7.96 -0.43 25.15
N PRO A 81 6.94 0.33 24.69
CA PRO A 81 5.54 -0.07 24.80
C PRO A 81 5.24 -1.46 24.21
N LEU A 82 4.60 -2.32 25.02
CA LEU A 82 4.35 -3.76 24.83
C LEU A 82 5.53 -4.73 25.03
N PHE A 83 6.75 -4.25 25.32
CA PHE A 83 7.90 -5.12 25.54
C PHE A 83 8.34 -5.13 27.00
N ASP A 84 8.75 -6.29 27.48
CA ASP A 84 9.09 -6.58 28.89
C ASP A 84 10.59 -6.55 29.18
N ASN A 85 11.41 -6.18 28.20
CA ASN A 85 12.87 -6.11 28.29
C ASN A 85 13.58 -7.44 28.61
N ILE A 86 12.99 -8.56 28.18
CA ILE A 86 13.55 -9.91 28.36
C ILE A 86 14.47 -10.30 27.19
N TRP A 87 15.65 -10.84 27.51
CA TRP A 87 16.55 -11.45 26.53
C TRP A 87 15.91 -12.70 25.90
N THR A 88 15.78 -12.69 24.58
CA THR A 88 15.22 -13.77 23.78
C THR A 88 16.28 -14.30 22.81
N PHE A 89 16.56 -15.60 22.87
CA PHE A 89 17.51 -16.26 21.97
C PHE A 89 16.93 -16.46 20.56
N THR A 90 17.79 -16.38 19.55
CA THR A 90 17.47 -16.66 18.14
C THR A 90 18.73 -17.04 17.36
N GLU A 91 18.60 -18.02 16.46
CA GLU A 91 19.63 -18.37 15.47
C GLU A 91 19.56 -17.45 14.23
N SER A 92 18.50 -16.64 14.11
CA SER A 92 18.29 -15.73 12.99
C SER A 92 19.07 -14.42 13.13
N PHE A 93 19.63 -13.96 12.01
CA PHE A 93 20.23 -12.62 11.85
C PHE A 93 19.18 -11.51 11.63
N PHE A 94 17.89 -11.84 11.62
CA PHE A 94 16.80 -10.88 11.56
C PHE A 94 15.55 -11.33 12.32
N VAL A 95 14.77 -10.38 12.84
CA VAL A 95 13.42 -10.63 13.38
C VAL A 95 12.48 -9.50 12.96
N ASN A 96 11.20 -9.84 12.72
CA ASN A 96 10.15 -8.88 12.40
C ASN A 96 9.31 -8.61 13.65
N PHE A 97 9.16 -7.35 14.03
CA PHE A 97 8.39 -6.95 15.21
C PHE A 97 7.23 -6.03 14.83
N LYS A 98 6.18 -6.04 15.66
CA LYS A 98 5.11 -5.03 15.65
C LYS A 98 5.34 -4.05 16.80
N PHE A 99 5.61 -2.80 16.48
CA PHE A 99 5.83 -1.74 17.45
C PHE A 99 4.57 -0.90 17.67
N ARG A 100 4.43 -0.31 18.86
CA ARG A 100 3.46 0.75 19.16
C ARG A 100 4.12 2.12 19.16
N ASN A 101 3.29 3.17 19.20
CA ASN A 101 3.75 4.55 19.39
C ASN A 101 4.75 4.67 20.55
N GLY A 102 5.83 5.41 20.35
CA GLY A 102 6.78 5.77 21.38
C GLY A 102 8.23 5.41 21.04
N TRP A 103 9.10 5.70 21.99
CA TRP A 103 10.50 5.31 21.95
C TRP A 103 10.67 3.82 22.24
N HIS A 104 11.51 3.18 21.44
CA HIS A 104 12.00 1.82 21.65
C HIS A 104 13.53 1.84 21.65
N THR A 105 14.12 1.08 22.57
CA THR A 105 15.54 0.76 22.61
C THR A 105 15.70 -0.75 22.44
N ILE A 106 16.56 -1.17 21.54
CA ILE A 106 16.79 -2.57 21.22
C ILE A 106 18.26 -2.87 21.41
N GLU A 107 18.54 -3.90 22.18
CA GLU A 107 19.88 -4.42 22.40
C GLU A 107 19.96 -5.81 21.78
N VAL A 108 21.03 -6.08 21.04
CA VAL A 108 21.34 -7.40 20.47
C VAL A 108 22.79 -7.76 20.73
N ARG A 109 23.03 -9.02 21.09
CA ARG A 109 24.35 -9.55 21.43
C ARG A 109 24.53 -10.96 20.86
N ALA A 110 25.66 -11.21 20.24
CA ALA A 110 26.02 -12.52 19.70
C ALA A 110 26.51 -13.47 20.80
N ILE A 111 26.38 -14.77 20.55
CA ILE A 111 26.90 -15.86 21.38
C ILE A 111 27.73 -16.80 20.49
N ASP A 112 28.96 -17.10 20.91
CA ASP A 112 29.89 -17.96 20.19
C ASP A 112 29.66 -19.47 20.46
N ASN A 113 30.54 -20.32 19.92
CA ASN A 113 30.54 -21.77 20.11
C ASN A 113 31.13 -22.24 21.46
N THR A 114 31.59 -21.32 22.31
CA THR A 114 32.03 -21.60 23.69
C THR A 114 30.97 -21.20 24.72
N GLY A 115 29.91 -20.49 24.32
CA GLY A 115 28.89 -19.89 25.18
C GLY A 115 29.28 -18.50 25.70
N THR A 116 30.36 -17.91 25.18
CA THR A 116 30.78 -16.54 25.45
C THR A 116 29.86 -15.58 24.71
N VAL A 117 29.32 -14.62 25.46
CA VAL A 117 28.38 -13.61 24.98
C VAL A 117 29.13 -12.30 24.74
N ASP A 118 28.76 -11.56 23.68
CA ASP A 118 29.25 -10.20 23.44
C ASP A 118 29.01 -9.31 24.69
N PRO A 119 30.07 -8.77 25.32
CA PRO A 119 29.98 -7.96 26.53
C PRO A 119 29.48 -6.54 26.28
N THR A 120 29.35 -6.15 25.01
CA THR A 120 29.02 -4.82 24.50
C THR A 120 27.85 -4.89 23.50
N PRO A 121 26.62 -5.21 23.95
CA PRO A 121 25.47 -5.35 23.06
C PRO A 121 25.29 -4.15 22.12
N ALA A 122 25.12 -4.43 20.84
CA ALA A 122 24.74 -3.42 19.86
C ALA A 122 23.39 -2.83 20.29
N THR A 123 23.33 -1.50 20.39
CA THR A 123 22.13 -0.77 20.83
C THR A 123 21.58 0.05 19.67
N LEU A 124 20.26 0.04 19.48
CA LEU A 124 19.55 0.83 18.48
C LEU A 124 18.32 1.48 19.12
N ASN A 125 18.22 2.80 19.00
CA ASN A 125 17.11 3.60 19.51
C ASN A 125 16.32 4.17 18.34
N PHE A 126 14.99 4.15 18.42
CA PHE A 126 14.15 4.80 17.44
C PHE A 126 12.79 5.16 18.04
N HIS A 127 12.14 6.14 17.43
CA HIS A 127 10.75 6.46 17.73
C HIS A 127 9.85 5.83 16.67
N VAL A 128 8.90 5.01 17.08
CA VAL A 128 7.81 4.58 16.20
C VAL A 128 6.68 5.59 16.36
N LEU A 129 6.35 6.29 15.27
CA LEU A 129 5.23 7.22 15.24
C LEU A 129 3.94 6.41 15.15
N GLY A 130 3.25 6.27 16.28
CA GLY A 130 1.91 5.67 16.39
C GLY A 130 0.93 6.25 15.38
N PRO A 131 -0.13 5.49 15.01
CA PRO A 131 -1.30 6.17 14.53
C PRO A 131 -1.87 7.00 15.68
N THR A 132 -1.90 8.32 15.52
CA THR A 132 -2.57 9.22 16.46
C THR A 132 -4.06 9.30 16.17
N PHE A 133 -4.47 9.07 14.91
CA PHE A 133 -5.85 9.19 14.44
C PHE A 133 -6.51 10.51 14.90
N ASP A 134 -5.71 11.58 14.96
CA ASP A 134 -6.08 12.88 15.52
C ASP A 134 -6.18 13.99 14.47
N GLN A 135 -5.80 13.74 13.21
CA GLN A 135 -5.89 14.70 12.10
C GLN A 135 -7.20 14.65 11.31
N GLY A 136 -8.03 13.61 11.51
CA GLY A 136 -9.23 13.39 10.71
C GLY A 136 -8.89 12.77 9.36
N ILE A 137 -9.48 13.27 8.28
CA ILE A 137 -9.47 12.64 6.96
C ILE A 137 -8.30 13.14 6.11
N LEU A 138 -7.60 12.23 5.44
CA LEU A 138 -6.64 12.53 4.37
C LEU A 138 -7.27 12.19 3.02
N ILE A 139 -7.31 13.16 2.11
CA ILE A 139 -7.65 12.97 0.71
C ILE A 139 -6.35 12.89 -0.08
N MET A 140 -6.15 11.78 -0.77
CA MET A 140 -5.03 11.49 -1.67
C MET A 140 -5.50 11.67 -3.11
N ASP A 141 -4.96 12.68 -3.78
CA ASP A 141 -5.05 12.85 -5.22
C ASP A 141 -3.88 12.11 -5.88
N ASP A 142 -4.22 11.16 -6.74
CA ASP A 142 -3.32 10.35 -7.56
C ASP A 142 -3.83 10.29 -9.02
N GLU A 143 -4.56 11.33 -9.47
CA GLU A 143 -4.84 11.59 -10.89
C GLU A 143 -3.62 12.31 -11.52
N PRO A 144 -3.20 11.98 -12.77
CA PRO A 144 -2.07 12.65 -13.40
C PRO A 144 -2.43 14.08 -13.87
N ASN A 145 -1.81 15.08 -13.24
CA ASN A 145 -2.27 16.47 -13.29
C ASN A 145 -2.33 17.07 -14.71
N ALA A 146 -3.44 17.77 -14.98
CA ALA A 146 -3.50 18.78 -16.02
C ALA A 146 -3.99 20.11 -15.40
N VAL A 147 -3.25 21.20 -15.60
CA VAL A 147 -3.42 22.45 -14.80
C VAL A 147 -4.85 23.04 -14.82
N ALA A 148 -5.66 22.75 -15.83
CA ALA A 148 -7.06 23.22 -15.92
C ALA A 148 -8.09 22.29 -15.25
N THR A 149 -7.66 21.15 -14.73
CA THR A 149 -8.52 20.05 -14.28
C THR A 149 -8.49 19.84 -12.77
N GLU A 150 -7.32 20.00 -12.15
CA GLU A 150 -7.11 19.96 -10.69
C GLU A 150 -8.18 20.72 -9.90
N ALA A 151 -8.33 22.03 -10.19
CA ALA A 151 -9.23 22.90 -9.44
C ALA A 151 -10.72 22.52 -9.56
N LEU A 152 -11.11 21.69 -10.53
CA LEU A 152 -12.46 21.13 -10.65
C LEU A 152 -12.62 19.84 -9.84
N VAL A 153 -11.56 19.02 -9.76
CA VAL A 153 -11.51 17.81 -8.94
C VAL A 153 -11.47 18.18 -7.46
N ASP A 154 -10.59 19.11 -7.07
CA ASP A 154 -10.53 19.73 -5.74
C ASP A 154 -11.91 20.24 -5.32
N ALA A 155 -12.52 21.12 -6.13
CA ALA A 155 -13.81 21.72 -5.84
C ALA A 155 -14.95 20.68 -5.75
N TYR A 156 -14.86 19.58 -6.50
CA TYR A 156 -15.81 18.49 -6.42
C TYR A 156 -15.65 17.72 -5.09
N TYR A 157 -14.45 17.30 -4.70
CA TYR A 157 -14.22 16.63 -3.42
C TYR A 157 -14.53 17.54 -2.23
N ASP A 158 -14.14 18.82 -2.26
CA ASP A 158 -14.54 19.83 -1.28
C ASP A 158 -16.07 19.89 -1.11
N SER A 159 -16.81 19.92 -2.24
CA SER A 159 -18.27 19.96 -2.21
C SER A 159 -18.89 18.71 -1.58
N LEU A 160 -18.27 17.53 -1.76
CA LEU A 160 -18.69 16.29 -1.12
C LEU A 160 -18.44 16.31 0.39
N MET A 161 -17.24 16.72 0.82
CA MET A 161 -16.85 16.75 2.23
C MET A 161 -17.68 17.78 3.02
N ILE A 162 -17.73 19.02 2.53
CA ILE A 162 -18.53 20.10 3.13
C ILE A 162 -20.01 19.74 3.11
N GLY A 163 -20.49 19.15 2.01
CA GLY A 163 -21.87 18.67 1.88
C GLY A 163 -22.21 17.56 2.87
N ALA A 164 -21.27 16.63 3.13
CA ALA A 164 -21.44 15.59 4.15
C ALA A 164 -21.36 16.15 5.58
N GLY A 165 -20.72 17.31 5.75
CA GLY A 165 -20.56 18.01 7.02
C GLY A 165 -19.19 17.80 7.67
N TYR A 166 -18.19 17.41 6.89
CA TYR A 166 -16.79 17.30 7.30
C TYR A 166 -16.03 18.53 6.85
N THR A 167 -15.51 19.31 7.80
CA THR A 167 -14.69 20.51 7.54
C THR A 167 -13.24 20.33 7.95
N ARG A 168 -12.89 19.15 8.47
CA ARG A 168 -11.54 18.81 8.93
C ARG A 168 -10.97 17.65 8.12
N TYR A 169 -10.43 18.00 6.95
CA TYR A 169 -9.70 17.10 6.08
C TYR A 169 -8.46 17.80 5.50
N THR A 170 -7.47 17.02 5.11
CA THR A 170 -6.27 17.48 4.39
C THR A 170 -6.30 16.90 2.99
N VAL A 171 -6.03 17.70 1.96
CA VAL A 171 -5.83 17.23 0.57
C VAL A 171 -4.32 17.14 0.29
N TRP A 172 -3.91 16.12 -0.45
CA TRP A 172 -2.53 15.92 -0.91
C TRP A 172 -2.47 15.53 -2.37
N ASP A 173 -1.73 16.31 -3.15
CA ASP A 173 -1.30 15.98 -4.51
C ASP A 173 -0.10 15.03 -4.46
N TYR A 174 -0.29 13.78 -4.90
CA TYR A 174 0.75 12.77 -4.96
C TYR A 174 1.80 13.07 -6.03
N GLN A 175 1.41 13.63 -7.18
CA GLN A 175 2.30 13.91 -8.31
C GLN A 175 3.25 15.08 -8.03
N ALA A 176 2.79 16.11 -7.30
CA ALA A 176 3.62 17.22 -6.82
C ALA A 176 4.84 16.73 -6.02
N GLN A 177 4.75 15.57 -5.36
CA GLN A 177 5.85 14.97 -4.62
C GLN A 177 7.04 14.58 -5.54
N PHE A 178 6.78 14.15 -6.77
CA PHE A 178 7.80 13.60 -7.69
C PHE A 178 8.53 14.66 -8.49
N ALA A 179 8.02 15.90 -8.53
CA ALA A 179 8.72 17.06 -9.08
C ALA A 179 10.07 17.36 -8.39
N THR A 180 10.30 16.83 -7.18
CA THR A 180 11.51 17.09 -6.36
C THR A 180 12.30 15.84 -5.96
N SER A 181 12.12 14.73 -6.68
CA SER A 181 12.99 13.53 -6.60
C SER A 181 13.14 12.86 -5.22
N ARG A 182 12.04 12.35 -4.64
CA ARG A 182 12.08 11.37 -3.54
C ARG A 182 11.12 10.18 -3.83
N PRO A 183 11.61 8.93 -3.96
CA PRO A 183 10.79 7.76 -4.31
C PRO A 183 10.10 7.11 -3.10
N VAL A 184 9.85 7.85 -2.02
CA VAL A 184 9.23 7.34 -0.79
C VAL A 184 8.10 8.27 -0.38
N PHE A 185 6.88 7.75 -0.42
CA PHE A 185 5.67 8.40 0.06
C PHE A 185 5.86 9.02 1.45
N THR A 186 5.75 10.34 1.52
CA THR A 186 5.94 11.12 2.76
C THR A 186 4.76 12.08 2.88
N PRO A 187 3.69 11.70 3.61
CA PRO A 187 2.44 12.45 3.67
C PRO A 187 2.58 13.85 4.31
N PRO A 188 1.60 14.75 4.06
CA PRO A 188 1.49 16.07 4.71
C PRO A 188 1.07 15.97 6.18
N PRO A 189 1.11 17.09 6.94
CA PRO A 189 1.28 18.48 6.48
C PRO A 189 2.55 19.19 6.91
N ASN A 190 3.42 19.46 5.93
CA ASN A 190 4.25 20.66 5.80
C ASN A 190 5.11 21.13 7.00
N ASP A 191 5.31 20.32 8.03
CA ASP A 191 6.43 20.53 8.94
C ASP A 191 7.74 20.18 8.21
N THR A 192 8.74 21.04 8.35
CA THR A 192 10.10 20.80 7.84
C THR A 192 10.88 19.82 8.72
N THR A 193 10.19 19.03 9.56
CA THR A 193 10.74 18.12 10.56
C THR A 193 10.44 16.64 10.29
N GLY A 194 9.55 16.33 9.33
CA GLY A 194 9.20 14.97 8.89
C GLY A 194 8.32 14.18 9.85
N THR A 195 7.47 14.83 10.66
CA THR A 195 6.91 14.22 11.88
C THR A 195 5.51 13.59 11.73
N ILE A 196 4.76 13.88 10.66
CA ILE A 196 3.38 13.39 10.48
C ILE A 196 3.29 12.40 9.31
N GLY A 197 2.90 11.16 9.59
CA GLY A 197 2.64 10.11 8.59
C GLY A 197 1.16 9.73 8.51
N ILE A 198 0.77 8.85 7.58
CA ILE A 198 -0.65 8.51 7.34
C ILE A 198 -1.39 7.98 8.58
N GLY A 199 -0.69 7.37 9.54
CA GLY A 199 -1.30 6.93 10.80
C GLY A 199 -1.92 8.07 11.62
N ALA A 200 -1.57 9.32 11.35
CA ALA A 200 -2.19 10.46 12.01
C ALA A 200 -3.66 10.69 11.57
N PHE A 201 -4.07 10.11 10.43
CA PHE A 201 -5.39 10.26 9.83
C PHE A 201 -6.27 9.03 10.08
N THR A 202 -7.48 9.24 10.59
CA THR A 202 -8.51 8.22 10.85
C THR A 202 -8.95 7.50 9.58
N THR A 203 -9.10 8.26 8.49
CA THR A 203 -9.54 7.76 7.19
C THR A 203 -8.70 8.35 6.07
N ILE A 204 -8.27 7.51 5.13
CA ILE A 204 -7.72 7.93 3.84
C ILE A 204 -8.80 7.72 2.77
N ILE A 205 -9.04 8.75 1.96
CA ILE A 205 -9.81 8.67 0.71
C ILE A 205 -8.81 8.85 -0.42
N TRP A 206 -8.52 7.79 -1.16
CA TRP A 206 -7.56 7.78 -2.27
C TRP A 206 -8.31 7.68 -3.59
N TYR A 207 -8.25 8.73 -4.41
CA TYR A 207 -8.75 8.66 -5.77
C TYR A 207 -7.61 8.52 -6.77
N THR A 208 -7.78 7.62 -7.73
CA THR A 208 -6.69 7.15 -8.59
C THR A 208 -7.19 6.84 -10.01
N THR A 209 -6.25 6.53 -10.90
CA THR A 209 -6.52 6.08 -12.27
C THR A 209 -5.84 4.74 -12.52
N ASP A 210 -6.06 4.15 -13.70
CA ASP A 210 -5.35 2.97 -14.18
C ASP A 210 -3.81 3.14 -14.17
N ALA A 211 -3.34 4.38 -14.34
CA ALA A 211 -1.93 4.78 -14.26
C ALA A 211 -1.47 5.28 -12.88
N GLY A 212 -2.30 5.11 -11.84
CA GLY A 212 -2.02 5.59 -10.49
C GLY A 212 -1.00 4.77 -9.70
N ASN A 213 -0.66 5.27 -8.52
CA ASN A 213 0.49 4.86 -7.72
C ASN A 213 0.12 4.15 -6.42
N ILE A 214 -1.17 3.91 -6.15
CA ILE A 214 -1.63 3.24 -4.93
C ILE A 214 -0.97 1.86 -4.72
N GLY A 215 -0.74 1.07 -5.77
CA GLY A 215 -0.06 -0.22 -5.70
C GLY A 215 1.41 -0.12 -5.25
N LEU A 216 2.11 0.98 -5.55
CA LEU A 216 3.47 1.23 -5.04
C LEU A 216 3.48 1.44 -3.52
N ASN A 217 2.33 1.79 -2.95
CA ASN A 217 2.13 2.08 -1.54
C ASN A 217 1.43 0.94 -0.79
N GLU A 218 1.16 -0.20 -1.44
CA GLU A 218 0.41 -1.35 -0.88
C GLU A 218 0.90 -1.69 0.53
N ARG A 219 2.20 -1.93 0.72
CA ARG A 219 2.75 -2.32 2.04
C ARG A 219 2.44 -1.31 3.15
N ILE A 220 2.51 -0.01 2.86
CA ILE A 220 2.28 1.06 3.83
C ILE A 220 0.79 1.16 4.16
N LEU A 221 -0.08 1.04 3.15
CA LEU A 221 -1.54 1.01 3.33
C LEU A 221 -2.00 -0.25 4.08
N GLN A 222 -1.38 -1.40 3.81
CA GLN A 222 -1.59 -2.64 4.55
C GLN A 222 -1.21 -2.52 6.03
N ASP A 223 -0.08 -1.88 6.36
CA ASP A 223 0.33 -1.62 7.74
C ASP A 223 -0.61 -0.64 8.45
N TYR A 224 -1.10 0.39 7.74
CA TYR A 224 -2.10 1.35 8.23
C TYR A 224 -3.46 0.68 8.57
N LEU A 225 -3.94 -0.20 7.68
CA LEU A 225 -5.17 -0.96 7.88
C LEU A 225 -5.04 -2.01 8.99
N ASP A 226 -3.91 -2.72 9.08
CA ASP A 226 -3.61 -3.64 10.19
C ASP A 226 -3.58 -2.94 11.58
N MET A 227 -3.59 -1.59 11.63
CA MET A 227 -3.67 -0.77 12.83
C MET A 227 -5.01 -0.06 13.05
N GLY A 228 -5.96 -0.22 12.14
CA GLY A 228 -7.32 0.31 12.27
C GLY A 228 -7.55 1.72 11.73
N GLY A 229 -6.71 2.18 10.80
CA GLY A 229 -7.11 3.25 9.91
C GLY A 229 -8.15 2.77 8.89
N ASN A 230 -8.94 3.66 8.31
CA ASN A 230 -9.94 3.32 7.27
C ASN A 230 -9.46 3.75 5.89
N LEU A 231 -9.80 2.99 4.84
CA LEU A 231 -9.38 3.30 3.46
C LEU A 231 -10.54 3.23 2.47
N TRP A 232 -10.88 4.35 1.86
CA TRP A 232 -11.72 4.41 0.66
C TRP A 232 -10.83 4.57 -0.57
N VAL A 233 -10.97 3.67 -1.56
CA VAL A 233 -10.38 3.84 -2.90
C VAL A 233 -11.49 3.98 -3.94
N CYS A 234 -11.36 4.96 -4.83
CA CYS A 234 -12.21 5.14 -6.01
C CYS A 234 -11.38 5.55 -7.23
N GLY A 235 -11.91 5.36 -8.44
CA GLY A 235 -11.11 5.65 -9.64
C GLY A 235 -11.50 4.86 -10.89
N SER A 236 -10.86 5.21 -12.00
CA SER A 236 -10.87 4.39 -13.22
C SER A 236 -9.97 3.18 -13.01
N ASN A 237 -10.48 1.97 -13.29
CA ASN A 237 -9.78 0.69 -13.14
C ASN A 237 -8.90 0.56 -11.86
N VAL A 238 -9.48 0.86 -10.68
CA VAL A 238 -8.78 0.83 -9.37
C VAL A 238 -8.06 -0.48 -9.07
N ILE A 239 -8.52 -1.61 -9.60
CA ILE A 239 -7.85 -2.90 -9.39
C ILE A 239 -6.51 -2.96 -10.12
N GLU A 240 -6.40 -2.38 -11.32
CA GLU A 240 -5.11 -2.28 -12.01
C GLU A 240 -4.16 -1.36 -11.25
N ALA A 241 -4.65 -0.22 -10.75
CA ALA A 241 -3.88 0.69 -9.89
C ALA A 241 -3.34 0.01 -8.62
N ILE A 242 -4.12 -0.91 -8.01
CA ILE A 242 -3.74 -1.65 -6.80
C ILE A 242 -2.81 -2.83 -7.12
N THR A 243 -3.05 -3.57 -8.22
CA THR A 243 -2.40 -4.87 -8.49
C THR A 243 -1.41 -4.89 -9.65
N GLY A 244 -1.27 -3.77 -10.37
CA GLY A 244 -0.49 -3.65 -11.60
C GLY A 244 -1.03 -4.46 -12.79
N ASN A 245 -2.26 -4.98 -12.71
CA ASN A 245 -2.86 -5.85 -13.73
C ASN A 245 -4.37 -5.60 -13.87
N SER A 246 -4.86 -5.38 -15.08
CA SER A 246 -6.31 -5.30 -15.35
C SER A 246 -7.04 -6.61 -14.95
N PRO A 247 -8.13 -6.55 -14.17
CA PRO A 247 -8.81 -7.75 -13.67
C PRO A 247 -9.67 -8.46 -14.72
N THR A 248 -9.58 -9.79 -14.74
CA THR A 248 -10.16 -10.65 -15.79
C THR A 248 -11.37 -11.49 -15.37
N GLY A 249 -11.83 -11.39 -14.11
CA GLY A 249 -12.88 -12.22 -13.52
C GLY A 249 -12.38 -13.42 -12.71
N VAL A 250 -11.05 -13.58 -12.57
CA VAL A 250 -10.41 -14.60 -11.73
C VAL A 250 -10.45 -14.19 -10.25
N GLU A 251 -10.53 -15.17 -9.35
CA GLU A 251 -10.45 -14.95 -7.90
C GLU A 251 -9.10 -14.38 -7.47
N PHE A 252 -9.11 -13.40 -6.58
CA PHE A 252 -7.89 -12.80 -6.04
C PHE A 252 -7.18 -13.76 -5.08
N ALA A 253 -5.84 -13.65 -5.00
CA ALA A 253 -5.06 -14.43 -4.03
C ALA A 253 -5.43 -14.00 -2.59
N PRO A 254 -5.60 -14.92 -1.63
CA PRO A 254 -6.08 -14.59 -0.28
C PRO A 254 -5.23 -13.59 0.52
N ASN A 255 -3.97 -13.39 0.14
CA ASN A 255 -3.04 -12.44 0.75
C ASN A 255 -2.93 -11.09 0.00
N SER A 256 -3.58 -10.95 -1.15
CA SER A 256 -3.56 -9.70 -1.94
C SER A 256 -4.43 -8.61 -1.30
N MET A 257 -4.11 -7.33 -1.55
CA MET A 257 -4.88 -6.23 -0.98
C MET A 257 -6.39 -6.25 -1.30
N PRO A 258 -6.83 -6.53 -2.56
CA PRO A 258 -8.26 -6.65 -2.88
C PRO A 258 -9.00 -7.72 -2.06
N TYR A 259 -8.38 -8.88 -1.85
CA TYR A 259 -8.98 -9.96 -1.08
C TYR A 259 -8.94 -9.67 0.42
N LYS A 260 -7.76 -9.37 0.99
CA LYS A 260 -7.57 -9.30 2.44
C LYS A 260 -8.22 -8.06 3.09
N TYR A 261 -8.25 -6.91 2.40
CA TYR A 261 -8.67 -5.65 3.03
C TYR A 261 -9.88 -4.98 2.37
N PHE A 262 -10.10 -5.16 1.07
CA PHE A 262 -11.34 -4.69 0.44
C PHE A 262 -12.44 -5.75 0.42
N HIS A 263 -12.14 -6.99 0.80
CA HIS A 263 -13.07 -8.11 0.79
C HIS A 263 -13.73 -8.31 -0.60
N ALA A 264 -12.99 -8.00 -1.67
CA ALA A 264 -13.35 -8.36 -3.03
C ALA A 264 -12.91 -9.82 -3.28
N LEU A 265 -13.83 -10.67 -3.69
CA LEU A 265 -13.53 -12.05 -4.07
C LEU A 265 -12.86 -12.10 -5.44
N ARG A 266 -13.42 -11.36 -6.41
CA ARG A 266 -12.91 -11.20 -7.77
C ARG A 266 -13.39 -9.87 -8.35
N ALA A 267 -12.70 -9.40 -9.37
CA ALA A 267 -13.14 -8.25 -10.16
C ALA A 267 -13.05 -8.55 -11.66
N LYS A 268 -13.69 -7.74 -12.48
CA LYS A 268 -13.50 -7.73 -13.94
C LYS A 268 -13.56 -6.31 -14.48
N ALA A 269 -12.63 -5.94 -15.36
CA ALA A 269 -12.61 -4.64 -16.02
C ALA A 269 -13.64 -4.59 -17.17
N ALA A 270 -14.21 -3.39 -17.37
CA ALA A 270 -15.16 -3.10 -18.41
C ALA A 270 -14.95 -1.67 -18.91
N ASN A 271 -14.77 -1.48 -20.22
CA ASN A 271 -14.72 -0.16 -20.82
C ASN A 271 -16.12 0.18 -21.37
N LEU A 272 -16.83 1.08 -20.69
CA LEU A 272 -18.27 1.31 -20.88
C LEU A 272 -18.59 2.80 -20.96
N ASN A 273 -19.66 3.13 -21.69
CA ASN A 273 -20.39 4.37 -21.53
C ASN A 273 -21.42 4.18 -20.39
N LEU A 274 -21.15 4.71 -19.19
CA LEU A 274 -22.14 4.67 -18.10
C LEU A 274 -23.10 5.86 -18.19
N ASP A 275 -24.35 5.62 -17.78
CA ASP A 275 -25.37 6.66 -17.59
C ASP A 275 -25.88 6.77 -16.14
N TRP A 276 -26.03 5.64 -15.46
CA TRP A 276 -26.52 5.53 -14.09
C TRP A 276 -25.76 4.45 -13.32
N LEU A 277 -25.45 4.76 -12.07
CA LEU A 277 -25.06 3.81 -11.03
C LEU A 277 -26.30 3.56 -10.17
N ILE A 278 -26.74 2.31 -10.08
CA ILE A 278 -27.89 1.93 -9.25
C ILE A 278 -27.38 1.68 -7.85
N GLY A 279 -27.93 2.38 -6.87
CA GLY A 279 -27.51 2.25 -5.49
C GLY A 279 -28.33 1.20 -4.73
N LEU A 280 -27.79 0.70 -3.62
CA LEU A 280 -28.40 -0.39 -2.86
C LEU A 280 -29.80 -0.07 -2.32
N ASP A 281 -29.99 1.12 -1.77
CA ASP A 281 -31.24 1.62 -1.18
C ASP A 281 -31.12 3.14 -0.91
N ASP A 282 -32.10 3.75 -0.24
CA ASP A 282 -32.09 5.19 0.08
C ASP A 282 -30.78 5.72 0.71
N ARG A 283 -29.99 4.90 1.41
CA ARG A 283 -28.70 5.30 2.02
C ARG A 283 -27.63 5.55 0.96
N PHE A 284 -27.69 4.79 -0.13
CA PHE A 284 -26.85 4.87 -1.32
C PHE A 284 -27.75 5.22 -2.50
N PRO A 285 -28.14 6.49 -2.70
CA PRO A 285 -29.09 6.84 -3.75
C PRO A 285 -28.49 6.60 -5.15
N ASP A 286 -29.35 6.25 -6.10
CA ASP A 286 -29.01 6.19 -7.52
C ASP A 286 -28.27 7.45 -7.98
N ALA A 287 -27.20 7.26 -8.74
CA ALA A 287 -26.31 8.34 -9.13
C ALA A 287 -26.17 8.39 -10.65
N SER A 288 -26.72 9.44 -11.26
CA SER A 288 -26.50 9.74 -12.67
C SER A 288 -25.04 10.12 -12.91
N THR A 289 -24.42 9.53 -13.92
CA THR A 289 -23.07 9.87 -14.38
C THR A 289 -23.18 10.86 -15.53
N SER A 290 -22.71 12.10 -15.35
CA SER A 290 -22.89 13.18 -16.32
C SER A 290 -21.56 13.70 -16.88
N TYR A 291 -21.43 13.69 -18.21
CA TYR A 291 -20.36 14.41 -18.91
C TYR A 291 -20.74 15.88 -19.02
N GLN A 292 -19.98 16.76 -18.37
CA GLN A 292 -20.12 18.20 -18.44
C GLN A 292 -19.06 18.79 -19.38
N VAL A 293 -19.52 19.63 -20.30
CA VAL A 293 -18.66 20.46 -21.15
C VAL A 293 -18.94 21.93 -20.80
N PRO A 294 -17.94 22.69 -20.35
CA PRO A 294 -18.08 24.13 -20.14
C PRO A 294 -18.68 24.82 -21.36
N ASN A 295 -19.70 25.65 -21.12
CA ASN A 295 -20.37 26.48 -22.12
C ASN A 295 -21.13 25.72 -23.25
N THR A 296 -21.54 24.45 -23.06
CA THR A 296 -22.47 23.78 -23.99
C THR A 296 -23.59 23.03 -23.28
N THR A 297 -24.70 22.79 -23.98
CA THR A 297 -25.81 21.91 -23.54
C THR A 297 -25.63 20.45 -23.94
N ILE A 298 -24.40 20.04 -24.32
CA ILE A 298 -24.12 18.69 -24.83
C ILE A 298 -23.82 17.75 -23.66
N PHE A 299 -24.82 16.97 -23.25
CA PHE A 299 -24.60 15.78 -22.43
C PHE A 299 -23.90 14.69 -23.25
N GLN A 300 -22.98 13.95 -22.66
CA GLN A 300 -22.47 12.67 -23.14
C GLN A 300 -22.44 11.66 -21.97
N TYR A 301 -22.11 10.41 -22.26
CA TYR A 301 -22.02 9.34 -21.27
C TYR A 301 -20.61 9.24 -20.70
N PHE A 302 -20.49 8.64 -19.53
CA PHE A 302 -19.23 8.45 -18.83
C PHE A 302 -18.46 7.30 -19.49
N LEU A 303 -17.66 7.61 -20.52
CA LEU A 303 -16.74 6.65 -21.13
C LEU A 303 -15.49 6.50 -20.26
N THR A 304 -15.39 5.40 -19.52
CA THR A 304 -14.16 5.04 -18.79
C THR A 304 -14.03 3.53 -18.63
N GLU A 305 -12.86 3.09 -18.15
CA GLU A 305 -12.68 1.74 -17.65
C GLU A 305 -13.06 1.66 -16.17
N VAL A 306 -14.02 0.78 -15.89
CA VAL A 306 -14.59 0.52 -14.57
C VAL A 306 -14.39 -0.94 -14.18
N ASN A 307 -14.51 -1.25 -12.89
CA ASN A 307 -14.44 -2.61 -12.39
C ASN A 307 -15.81 -3.07 -11.86
N GLN A 308 -16.27 -4.21 -12.37
CA GLN A 308 -17.18 -5.07 -11.61
C GLN A 308 -16.43 -5.58 -10.38
N LEU A 309 -17.08 -5.53 -9.21
CA LEU A 309 -16.53 -6.00 -7.94
C LEU A 309 -17.48 -7.05 -7.35
N ILE A 310 -17.03 -8.30 -7.26
CA ILE A 310 -17.80 -9.36 -6.61
C ILE A 310 -17.35 -9.43 -5.15
N PRO A 311 -18.22 -9.11 -4.17
CA PRO A 311 -17.85 -9.11 -2.75
C PRO A 311 -17.69 -10.53 -2.20
N GLN A 312 -16.91 -10.66 -1.13
CA GLN A 312 -17.00 -11.77 -0.17
C GLN A 312 -18.27 -11.63 0.69
N PRO A 313 -18.73 -12.69 1.38
CA PRO A 313 -20.01 -12.68 2.11
C PRO A 313 -20.15 -11.63 3.23
N ASP A 314 -19.05 -11.05 3.69
CA ASP A 314 -18.96 -10.03 4.73
C ASP A 314 -18.74 -8.60 4.19
N ALA A 315 -18.65 -8.42 2.87
CA ALA A 315 -18.65 -7.11 2.22
C ALA A 315 -20.03 -6.78 1.63
N MET A 316 -20.49 -5.56 1.89
CA MET A 316 -21.77 -5.06 1.39
C MET A 316 -21.58 -4.44 -0.01
N PRO A 317 -22.24 -4.94 -1.08
CA PRO A 317 -22.30 -4.24 -2.35
C PRO A 317 -23.21 -3.01 -2.21
N VAL A 318 -22.72 -1.83 -2.58
CA VAL A 318 -23.41 -0.53 -2.35
C VAL A 318 -23.82 0.19 -3.64
N TYR A 319 -23.13 -0.09 -4.75
CA TYR A 319 -23.53 0.32 -6.10
C TYR A 319 -23.41 -0.83 -7.09
N PHE A 320 -24.23 -0.75 -8.12
CA PHE A 320 -24.40 -1.71 -9.20
C PHE A 320 -24.45 -0.98 -10.55
N PHE A 321 -24.10 -1.67 -11.63
CA PHE A 321 -24.32 -1.14 -12.98
C PHE A 321 -25.81 -1.09 -13.32
N SER A 322 -26.22 -0.04 -14.03
CA SER A 322 -27.56 0.08 -14.61
C SER A 322 -27.96 -1.16 -15.40
N SER A 323 -29.17 -1.66 -15.14
CA SER A 323 -29.80 -2.73 -15.92
C SER A 323 -30.36 -2.25 -17.27
N ASN A 324 -30.40 -0.93 -17.49
CA ASN A 324 -30.88 -0.33 -18.74
C ASN A 324 -29.76 -0.31 -19.78
N TYR A 325 -29.54 -1.44 -20.45
CA TYR A 325 -28.71 -1.51 -21.65
C TYR A 325 -29.47 -0.98 -22.87
N TYR A 326 -28.89 -0.02 -23.60
CA TYR A 326 -29.47 0.51 -24.83
C TYR A 326 -28.42 1.16 -25.73
N ARG A 327 -28.78 1.36 -27.00
CA ARG A 327 -27.98 2.10 -27.98
C ARG A 327 -28.53 3.50 -28.16
N ASP A 328 -27.73 4.54 -27.89
CA ASP A 328 -28.12 5.92 -28.20
C ASP A 328 -27.98 6.17 -29.70
N THR A 329 -29.07 6.00 -30.42
CA THR A 329 -29.14 6.14 -31.89
C THR A 329 -28.73 7.54 -32.39
N ARG A 330 -28.74 8.56 -31.54
CA ARG A 330 -28.26 9.93 -31.89
C ARG A 330 -26.74 10.03 -31.94
N ARG A 331 -26.04 9.14 -31.23
CA ARG A 331 -24.56 9.11 -31.11
C ARG A 331 -23.95 7.82 -31.68
N ALA A 332 -24.77 6.84 -32.01
CA ALA A 332 -24.42 5.51 -32.51
C ALA A 332 -23.59 4.62 -31.56
N ILE A 333 -23.55 4.99 -30.27
CA ILE A 333 -22.82 4.32 -29.18
C ILE A 333 -23.76 3.46 -28.32
N ASP A 334 -23.22 2.37 -27.79
CA ASP A 334 -23.89 1.51 -26.82
C ASP A 334 -23.62 2.03 -25.39
N VAL A 335 -24.64 1.97 -24.54
CA VAL A 335 -24.67 2.51 -23.17
C VAL A 335 -24.94 1.37 -22.19
N ASN A 336 -24.15 1.32 -21.12
CA ASN A 336 -24.01 0.17 -20.22
C ASN A 336 -23.60 -1.11 -20.98
N SER A 337 -23.73 -2.28 -20.35
CA SER A 337 -23.45 -3.58 -20.97
C SER A 337 -24.34 -4.67 -20.38
N GLU A 338 -24.85 -5.54 -21.24
CA GLU A 338 -25.62 -6.74 -20.85
C GLU A 338 -24.83 -7.68 -19.94
N GLU A 339 -23.49 -7.77 -20.11
CA GLU A 339 -22.63 -8.61 -19.26
C GLU A 339 -22.57 -8.11 -17.80
N PHE A 340 -22.62 -6.79 -17.62
CA PHE A 340 -22.40 -6.15 -16.32
C PHE A 340 -23.69 -5.66 -15.66
N ALA A 341 -24.81 -5.61 -16.39
CA ALA A 341 -26.12 -5.16 -15.94
C ALA A 341 -26.52 -5.73 -14.56
N GLY A 342 -26.80 -4.85 -13.58
CA GLY A 342 -27.20 -5.24 -12.23
C GLY A 342 -26.12 -5.90 -11.38
N THR A 343 -24.87 -6.02 -11.86
CA THR A 343 -23.75 -6.56 -11.07
C THR A 343 -23.06 -5.46 -10.26
N PRO A 344 -22.45 -5.77 -9.10
CA PRO A 344 -21.91 -4.73 -8.23
C PRO A 344 -20.65 -4.09 -8.80
N ASN A 345 -20.47 -2.80 -8.51
CA ASN A 345 -19.32 -1.99 -8.90
C ASN A 345 -18.81 -1.07 -7.77
N ALA A 346 -19.45 -1.09 -6.60
CA ALA A 346 -18.83 -0.62 -5.36
C ALA A 346 -19.17 -1.54 -4.19
N ILE A 347 -18.21 -1.73 -3.29
CA ILE A 347 -18.34 -2.53 -2.08
C ILE A 347 -17.84 -1.77 -0.86
N VAL A 348 -18.43 -2.03 0.30
CA VAL A 348 -18.01 -1.51 1.62
C VAL A 348 -17.82 -2.68 2.58
N TYR A 349 -16.68 -2.70 3.26
CA TYR A 349 -16.37 -3.66 4.32
C TYR A 349 -16.22 -2.92 5.66
N LYS A 350 -16.78 -3.51 6.71
CA LYS A 350 -16.80 -2.95 8.07
C LYS A 350 -16.33 -4.00 9.07
N GLY A 351 -15.01 -4.09 9.22
CA GLY A 351 -14.39 -4.87 10.28
C GLY A 351 -14.33 -4.12 11.61
N ASP A 352 -14.02 -4.87 12.68
CA ASP A 352 -13.77 -4.30 14.00
C ASP A 352 -12.43 -3.54 14.07
N THR A 353 -11.43 -3.99 13.31
CA THR A 353 -10.11 -3.35 13.24
C THR A 353 -10.14 -2.16 12.30
N PHE A 354 -10.43 -2.40 11.02
CA PHE A 354 -10.39 -1.42 9.93
C PHE A 354 -11.64 -1.53 9.08
N LYS A 355 -11.90 -0.48 8.30
CA LYS A 355 -13.06 -0.38 7.43
C LYS A 355 -12.62 0.13 6.06
N THR A 356 -13.22 -0.38 5.01
CA THR A 356 -12.84 0.00 3.64
C THR A 356 -14.04 0.21 2.74
N ALA A 357 -13.83 1.02 1.71
CA ALA A 357 -14.74 1.18 0.60
C ALA A 357 -13.94 1.07 -0.69
N LEU A 358 -14.41 0.26 -1.63
CA LEU A 358 -13.79 0.12 -2.95
C LEU A 358 -14.83 0.42 -4.01
N PHE A 359 -14.66 1.52 -4.72
CA PHE A 359 -15.53 1.97 -5.79
C PHE A 359 -14.79 1.70 -7.10
N GLY A 360 -15.28 0.74 -7.87
CA GLY A 360 -14.78 0.38 -9.20
C GLY A 360 -15.10 1.40 -10.28
N PHE A 361 -15.38 2.65 -9.89
CA PHE A 361 -15.63 3.77 -10.77
C PHE A 361 -15.09 5.06 -10.12
N PRO A 362 -14.64 6.02 -10.92
CA PRO A 362 -14.25 7.35 -10.44
C PRO A 362 -15.48 8.19 -10.06
N LEU A 363 -15.36 9.03 -9.03
CA LEU A 363 -16.42 9.98 -8.67
C LEU A 363 -16.41 11.24 -9.57
N VAL A 364 -15.22 11.60 -10.04
CA VAL A 364 -14.95 12.61 -11.07
C VAL A 364 -13.80 12.08 -11.94
N SER A 365 -13.82 12.34 -13.25
CA SER A 365 -12.72 11.97 -14.16
C SER A 365 -12.71 12.87 -15.39
N ILE A 366 -11.52 13.29 -15.85
CA ILE A 366 -11.40 14.19 -16.99
C ILE A 366 -11.14 13.45 -18.31
N ALA A 367 -11.81 13.89 -19.38
CA ALA A 367 -11.54 13.41 -20.72
C ALA A 367 -10.22 14.00 -21.27
N ARG A 368 -9.12 13.27 -21.10
CA ARG A 368 -7.77 13.44 -21.72
C ARG A 368 -7.32 14.87 -22.08
N ALA A 369 -6.31 15.34 -21.34
CA ALA A 369 -5.40 16.46 -21.64
C ALA A 369 -5.71 17.29 -22.91
N GLY A 370 -6.45 18.39 -22.73
CA GLY A 370 -6.69 19.42 -23.76
C GLY A 370 -8.16 19.74 -24.00
N ALA A 371 -9.09 18.84 -23.66
CA ALA A 371 -10.51 19.16 -23.59
C ALA A 371 -10.86 19.68 -22.18
N ALA A 372 -11.65 20.75 -22.09
CA ALA A 372 -12.17 21.25 -20.82
C ALA A 372 -13.34 20.41 -20.27
N SER A 373 -13.51 19.17 -20.75
CA SER A 373 -14.67 18.32 -20.50
C SER A 373 -14.39 17.28 -19.43
N PHE A 374 -15.28 17.17 -18.46
CA PHE A 374 -15.12 16.30 -17.29
C PHE A 374 -16.41 15.52 -17.03
N ASN A 375 -16.26 14.30 -16.55
CA ASN A 375 -17.36 13.50 -16.06
C ASN A 375 -17.48 13.66 -14.55
N ILE A 376 -18.71 13.88 -14.06
CA ILE A 376 -19.04 13.96 -12.65
C ILE A 376 -20.21 13.01 -12.34
N VAL A 377 -20.04 12.20 -11.30
CA VAL A 377 -21.14 11.48 -10.65
C VAL A 377 -21.96 12.47 -9.83
N ASN A 378 -23.29 12.37 -9.84
CA ASN A 378 -24.18 13.35 -9.22
C ASN A 378 -23.78 13.71 -7.77
N THR A 379 -23.37 14.97 -7.55
CA THR A 379 -22.87 15.46 -6.25
C THR A 379 -23.90 15.29 -5.13
N ALA A 380 -25.19 15.49 -5.38
CA ALA A 380 -26.21 15.36 -4.31
C ALA A 380 -26.39 13.90 -3.87
N ALA A 381 -26.32 12.95 -4.82
CA ALA A 381 -26.32 11.53 -4.52
C ALA A 381 -25.03 11.12 -3.78
N MET A 382 -23.87 11.51 -4.31
CA MET A 382 -22.57 11.20 -3.70
C MET A 382 -22.39 11.83 -2.32
N THR A 383 -22.85 13.06 -2.08
CA THR A 383 -22.83 13.67 -0.73
C THR A 383 -23.61 12.85 0.29
N LYS A 384 -24.73 12.22 -0.11
CA LYS A 384 -25.49 11.32 0.78
C LYS A 384 -24.71 10.05 1.08
N THR A 385 -24.09 9.46 0.06
CA THR A 385 -23.20 8.28 0.15
C THR A 385 -21.96 8.55 1.00
N VAL A 386 -21.22 9.62 0.73
CA VAL A 386 -20.04 10.07 1.51
C VAL A 386 -20.42 10.23 2.96
N ARG A 387 -21.52 10.94 3.25
CA ARG A 387 -22.02 11.10 4.61
C ARG A 387 -22.34 9.77 5.26
N TYR A 388 -23.05 8.88 4.58
CA TYR A 388 -23.45 7.59 5.15
C TYR A 388 -22.25 6.67 5.40
N ILE A 389 -21.32 6.55 4.44
CA ILE A 389 -20.08 5.78 4.61
C ILE A 389 -19.27 6.34 5.77
N LEU A 390 -18.98 7.65 5.78
CA LEU A 390 -18.13 8.24 6.82
C LEU A 390 -18.79 8.20 8.21
N GLU A 391 -20.05 8.65 8.35
CA GLU A 391 -20.70 8.72 9.67
C GLU A 391 -21.11 7.35 10.23
N GLN A 392 -21.70 6.47 9.39
CA GLN A 392 -22.42 5.28 9.88
C GLN A 392 -21.60 4.00 9.72
N GLU A 393 -20.85 3.88 8.62
CA GLU A 393 -19.98 2.74 8.39
C GLU A 393 -18.61 2.96 9.04
N PHE A 394 -17.89 4.01 8.68
CA PHE A 394 -16.54 4.32 9.17
C PHE A 394 -16.54 4.86 10.61
N GLN A 395 -17.62 5.51 11.04
CA GLN A 395 -17.76 6.18 12.35
C GLN A 395 -16.78 7.35 12.52
N GLU A 396 -16.54 8.06 11.42
CA GLU A 396 -15.60 9.17 11.29
C GLU A 396 -16.10 10.43 12.04
N PRO A 397 -15.35 10.96 13.02
CA PRO A 397 -15.68 12.21 13.71
C PRO A 397 -15.71 13.43 12.77
N LYS A 398 -16.63 14.38 13.04
CA LYS A 398 -16.78 15.62 12.24
C LYS A 398 -15.80 16.73 12.65
#